data_AF-A0A1D7XH25-F1
#
_entry.id   AF-A0A1D7XH25-F1
#
_cell.length_a   1.000
_cell.length_b   1.000
_cell.length_c   1.000
_cell.angle_alpha   90.00
_cell.angle_beta   90.00
_cell.angle_gamma   90.00
#
_symmetry.space_group_name_H-M   'P 1'
#
loop_
_entity.id
_entity.type
_entity.pdbx_description
1 polymer ?
#
loop_
_entity_poly.entity_id
_entity_poly.type
_entity_poly.pdbx_seq_one_letter_code
_entity_poly.pdbx_strand_id
1 'polypeptide(L)'
;MEIYNNLNYKNIINSDFYKNNLSASDNKSTVNNATDSIEINEKNQNVINTKKAYDAFKEANQGEVGDNSCLYAIIKDMMKDDGIDVPDFTPNNTKAFLPFIDKMKEYAKNLMTDPNYHHVGGMPLTDEFLDFCDLYKEKLIQYDCK
;
A
#
# COMPACT_ATOMS: atom_id res chain seq x y z
N MET A 1 -2.91 40.26 12.06
CA MET A 1 -3.93 39.20 12.03
C MET A 1 -3.17 37.90 11.86
N GLU A 2 -2.99 37.16 12.95
CA GLU A 2 -2.22 35.92 13.00
C GLU A 2 -3.16 34.74 12.72
N ILE A 3 -2.72 33.79 11.89
CA ILE A 3 -3.39 32.50 11.73
C ILE A 3 -2.33 31.42 11.95
N TYR A 4 -2.28 30.91 13.18
CA TYR A 4 -1.56 29.69 13.53
C TYR A 4 -2.40 28.47 13.15
N ASN A 5 -2.06 27.79 12.07
CA ASN A 5 -2.62 26.47 11.76
C ASN A 5 -1.73 25.38 12.34
N ASN A 6 -1.99 25.03 13.60
CA ASN A 6 -1.35 23.90 14.27
C ASN A 6 -2.22 22.65 14.03
N LEU A 7 -2.01 21.97 12.89
CA LEU A 7 -2.70 20.72 12.57
C LEU A 7 -2.02 19.57 13.33
N ASN A 8 -2.54 19.30 14.53
CA ASN A 8 -2.13 18.17 15.35
C ASN A 8 -2.78 16.88 14.82
N TYR A 9 -2.10 16.18 13.91
CA TYR A 9 -2.52 14.85 13.46
C TYR A 9 -2.28 13.82 14.58
N LYS A 10 -3.26 13.67 15.47
CA LYS A 10 -3.34 12.50 16.34
C LYS A 10 -3.70 11.29 15.49
N ASN A 11 -2.72 10.45 15.21
CA ASN A 11 -2.94 9.08 14.75
C ASN A 11 -3.77 8.34 15.81
N ILE A 12 -5.07 8.15 15.56
CA ILE A 12 -5.90 7.24 16.34
C ILE A 12 -5.55 5.82 15.89
N ILE A 13 -4.51 5.25 16.52
CA ILE A 13 -4.32 3.81 16.49
C ILE A 13 -5.40 3.23 17.40
N ASN A 14 -6.47 2.71 16.81
CA ASN A 14 -7.47 1.92 17.54
C ASN A 14 -6.78 0.63 18.01
N SER A 15 -6.22 0.64 19.22
CA SER A 15 -5.57 -0.50 19.86
C SER A 15 -6.57 -1.49 20.49
N ASP A 16 -7.87 -1.32 20.28
CA ASP A 16 -8.90 -2.14 20.93
C ASP A 16 -9.16 -3.50 20.26
N PHE A 17 -8.44 -3.87 19.20
CA PHE A 17 -8.58 -5.19 18.55
C PHE A 17 -7.94 -6.35 19.34
N TYR A 18 -7.22 -6.07 20.42
CA TYR A 18 -6.63 -7.10 21.30
C TYR A 18 -7.16 -7.03 22.73
N LYS A 19 -8.49 -6.97 22.91
CA LYS A 19 -9.11 -7.38 24.19
C LYS A 19 -9.64 -8.79 24.05
N ASN A 20 -8.72 -9.76 24.15
CA ASN A 20 -9.11 -11.08 24.62
C ASN A 20 -9.64 -10.90 26.04
N ASN A 21 -10.97 -10.85 26.18
CA ASN A 21 -11.63 -11.02 27.47
C ASN A 21 -11.38 -12.46 27.91
N LEU A 22 -10.23 -12.71 28.53
CA LEU A 22 -10.01 -13.86 29.39
C LEU A 22 -10.83 -13.61 30.67
N SER A 23 -12.14 -13.83 30.58
CA SER A 23 -12.94 -14.05 31.79
C SER A 23 -12.48 -15.37 32.38
N ALA A 24 -11.72 -15.28 33.48
CA ALA A 24 -11.38 -16.43 34.31
C ALA A 24 -12.69 -17.06 34.80
N SER A 25 -13.08 -18.15 34.16
CA SER A 25 -14.07 -19.08 34.68
C SER A 25 -13.35 -20.40 34.85
N ASP A 26 -13.08 -20.74 36.11
CA ASP A 26 -12.58 -22.05 36.51
C ASP A 26 -13.59 -23.11 36.06
N ASN A 27 -13.35 -23.71 34.89
CA ASN A 27 -14.02 -24.93 34.48
C ASN A 27 -12.98 -25.93 34.02
N LYS A 28 -12.76 -26.90 34.91
CA LYS A 28 -12.02 -28.13 34.70
C LYS A 28 -12.58 -28.83 33.46
N SER A 29 -11.93 -28.65 32.31
CA SER A 29 -12.27 -29.33 31.06
C SER A 29 -11.03 -29.99 30.51
N THR A 30 -11.19 -31.27 30.19
CA THR A 30 -10.22 -32.17 29.59
C THR A 30 -9.39 -31.49 28.50
N VAL A 31 -8.06 -31.61 28.59
CA VAL A 31 -7.12 -31.19 27.55
C VAL A 31 -7.34 -32.09 26.33
N ASN A 32 -8.25 -31.68 25.46
CA ASN A 32 -8.31 -32.14 24.09
C ASN A 32 -7.29 -31.30 23.32
N ASN A 33 -6.23 -31.93 22.82
CA ASN A 33 -5.26 -31.32 21.90
C ASN A 33 -5.94 -31.02 20.55
N ALA A 34 -6.91 -30.10 20.54
CA ALA A 34 -7.41 -29.50 19.32
C ALA A 34 -6.33 -28.54 18.83
N THR A 35 -5.64 -28.91 17.75
CA THR A 35 -4.84 -27.97 17.00
C THR A 35 -5.79 -26.94 16.42
N ASP A 36 -5.82 -25.73 17.00
CA ASP A 36 -6.55 -24.59 16.46
C ASP A 36 -5.93 -24.22 15.09
N SER A 37 -6.49 -24.77 14.02
CA SER A 37 -6.18 -24.39 12.65
C SER A 37 -7.05 -23.20 12.25
N ILE A 38 -6.43 -22.02 12.11
CA ILE A 38 -7.10 -20.84 11.55
C ILE A 38 -7.15 -21.01 10.02
N GLU A 39 -8.35 -21.15 9.46
CA GLU A 39 -8.54 -21.09 8.01
C GLU A 39 -8.49 -19.65 7.51
N ILE A 40 -7.50 -19.34 6.68
CA ILE A 40 -7.40 -18.06 5.97
C ILE A 40 -8.04 -18.25 4.60
N ASN A 41 -9.15 -17.53 4.34
CA ASN A 41 -9.81 -17.52 3.04
C ASN A 41 -9.19 -16.45 2.10
N GLU A 42 -9.60 -16.46 0.82
CA GLU A 42 -9.11 -15.51 -0.20
C GLU A 42 -9.29 -14.03 0.20
N LYS A 43 -10.42 -13.69 0.84
CA LYS A 43 -10.68 -12.32 1.32
C LYS A 43 -9.64 -11.90 2.37
N ASN A 44 -9.31 -12.79 3.29
CA ASN A 44 -8.27 -12.54 4.30
C ASN A 44 -6.90 -12.39 3.63
N GLN A 45 -6.60 -13.19 2.61
CA GLN A 45 -5.34 -13.09 1.88
C GLN A 45 -5.22 -11.74 1.13
N ASN A 46 -6.28 -11.26 0.49
CA ASN A 46 -6.30 -9.95 -0.18
C ASN A 46 -6.10 -8.79 0.79
N VAL A 47 -6.70 -8.87 1.99
CA VAL A 47 -6.50 -7.86 3.04
C VAL A 47 -5.06 -7.85 3.54
N ILE A 48 -4.49 -9.03 3.83
CA ILE A 48 -3.09 -9.18 4.25
C ILE A 48 -2.16 -8.62 3.17
N ASN A 49 -2.40 -8.97 1.91
CA ASN A 49 -1.57 -8.55 0.79
C ASN A 49 -1.64 -7.03 0.57
N THR A 50 -2.83 -6.45 0.66
CA THR A 50 -3.03 -5.00 0.56
C THR A 50 -2.33 -4.27 1.70
N LYS A 51 -2.38 -4.81 2.92
CA LYS A 51 -1.65 -4.24 4.06
C LYS A 51 -0.14 -4.28 3.83
N LYS A 52 0.41 -5.41 3.38
CA LYS A 52 1.83 -5.55 3.03
C LYS A 52 2.24 -4.56 1.94
N ALA A 53 1.42 -4.40 0.91
CA ALA A 53 1.67 -3.47 -0.18
C ALA A 53 1.69 -2.01 0.29
N TYR A 54 0.81 -1.64 1.23
CA TYR A 54 0.82 -0.32 1.85
C TYR A 54 2.00 -0.11 2.80
N ASP A 55 2.36 -1.16 3.56
CA ASP A 55 3.68 -1.45 4.16
C ASP A 55 4.85 -0.91 3.33
N ALA A 56 5.08 -1.64 2.25
CA ALA A 56 6.13 -1.40 1.29
C ALA A 56 6.06 0.01 0.66
N PHE A 57 4.85 0.51 0.38
CA PHE A 57 4.65 1.82 -0.23
C PHE A 57 5.12 2.95 0.68
N LYS A 58 4.78 2.90 1.97
CA LYS A 58 5.22 3.92 2.93
C LYS A 58 6.74 3.90 3.10
N GLU A 59 7.35 2.72 3.18
CA GLU A 59 8.81 2.63 3.29
C GLU A 59 9.52 3.18 2.05
N ALA A 60 9.02 2.87 0.86
CA ALA A 60 9.60 3.39 -0.39
C ALA A 60 9.52 4.93 -0.46
N ASN A 61 8.44 5.53 0.04
CA ASN A 61 8.27 7.00 0.08
C ASN A 61 8.99 7.70 1.24
N GLN A 62 9.50 6.96 2.22
CA GLN A 62 10.29 7.51 3.34
C GLN A 62 11.81 7.36 3.13
N GLY A 63 12.20 6.68 2.04
CA GLY A 63 13.58 6.34 1.74
C GLY A 63 14.33 7.40 0.93
N GLU A 64 15.37 6.94 0.24
CA GLU A 64 16.37 7.78 -0.44
C GLU A 64 15.82 8.58 -1.63
N VAL A 65 14.71 8.12 -2.23
CA VAL A 65 14.07 8.72 -3.42
C VAL A 65 13.02 9.79 -3.09
N GLY A 66 12.77 10.05 -1.80
CA GLY A 66 11.76 11.02 -1.35
C GLY A 66 10.30 10.58 -1.56
N ASP A 67 9.37 11.50 -1.24
CA ASP A 67 7.93 11.24 -1.30
C ASP A 67 7.39 11.39 -2.73
N ASN A 68 7.08 10.25 -3.34
CA ASN A 68 6.49 10.11 -4.68
C ASN A 68 5.00 9.77 -4.62
N SER A 69 4.36 9.87 -3.46
CA SER A 69 2.98 9.44 -3.26
C SER A 69 1.97 10.18 -4.13
N CYS A 70 2.19 11.47 -4.38
CA CYS A 70 1.34 12.28 -5.24
C CYS A 70 1.45 11.84 -6.72
N LEU A 71 2.67 11.72 -7.25
CA LEU A 71 2.90 11.25 -8.62
C LEU A 71 2.35 9.82 -8.82
N TYR A 72 2.55 8.94 -7.83
CA TYR A 72 1.99 7.58 -7.86
C TYR A 72 0.46 7.61 -7.99
N ALA A 73 -0.21 8.44 -7.20
CA ALA A 73 -1.67 8.55 -7.25
C ALA A 73 -2.16 9.05 -8.62
N ILE A 74 -1.52 10.11 -9.15
CA ILE A 74 -1.94 10.71 -10.42
C ILE A 74 -1.68 9.75 -11.60
N ILE A 75 -0.50 9.12 -11.65
CA ILE A 75 -0.18 8.16 -12.71
C ILE A 75 -1.08 6.93 -12.61
N LYS A 76 -1.40 6.46 -11.39
CA LYS A 76 -2.36 5.37 -11.20
C LYS A 76 -3.74 5.76 -11.74
N ASP A 77 -4.22 6.97 -11.48
CA ASP A 77 -5.51 7.43 -11.98
C ASP A 77 -5.50 7.57 -13.52
N MET A 78 -4.41 8.08 -14.12
CA MET A 78 -4.25 8.11 -15.58
C MET A 78 -4.27 6.70 -16.20
N MET A 79 -3.53 5.75 -15.61
CA MET A 79 -3.56 4.35 -16.05
C MET A 79 -4.98 3.77 -15.98
N LYS A 80 -5.74 4.11 -14.95
CA LYS A 80 -7.13 3.69 -14.79
C LYS A 80 -8.05 4.31 -15.84
N ASP A 81 -7.88 5.59 -16.16
CA ASP A 81 -8.62 6.28 -17.22
C ASP A 81 -8.33 5.69 -18.61
N ASP A 82 -7.10 5.20 -18.82
CA ASP A 82 -6.69 4.45 -20.01
C ASP A 82 -7.16 2.98 -20.02
N GLY A 83 -7.94 2.57 -19.03
CA GLY A 83 -8.52 1.22 -18.94
C GLY A 83 -7.57 0.14 -18.44
N ILE A 84 -6.45 0.52 -17.82
CA ILE A 84 -5.52 -0.42 -17.19
C ILE A 84 -6.06 -0.79 -15.80
N ASP A 85 -6.06 -2.09 -15.48
CA ASP A 85 -6.37 -2.58 -14.15
C ASP A 85 -5.32 -2.10 -13.13
N VAL A 86 -5.77 -1.29 -12.17
CA VAL A 86 -4.92 -0.76 -11.08
C VAL A 86 -5.32 -1.35 -9.72
N PRO A 87 -4.36 -1.66 -8.83
CA PRO A 87 -4.64 -2.06 -7.46
C PRO A 87 -4.96 -0.85 -6.59
N ASP A 88 -5.73 -1.08 -5.53
CA ASP A 88 -6.07 -0.07 -4.54
C ASP A 88 -5.67 -0.51 -3.13
N PHE A 89 -5.30 0.44 -2.28
CA PHE A 89 -5.03 0.17 -0.86
C PHE A 89 -6.32 0.00 -0.04
N THR A 90 -7.28 -0.77 -0.56
CA THR A 90 -8.56 -1.05 0.11
C THR A 90 -8.72 -2.55 0.40
N PRO A 91 -9.47 -2.93 1.45
CA PRO A 91 -9.71 -4.33 1.78
C PRO A 91 -10.35 -5.18 0.66
N ASN A 92 -10.99 -4.53 -0.32
CA ASN A 92 -11.67 -5.18 -1.43
C ASN A 92 -10.79 -5.28 -2.70
N ASN A 93 -9.52 -4.89 -2.62
CA ASN A 93 -8.60 -5.02 -3.74
C ASN A 93 -8.40 -6.48 -4.12
N THR A 94 -8.49 -6.75 -5.42
CA THR A 94 -8.29 -8.08 -6.02
C THR A 94 -7.13 -8.09 -7.01
N LYS A 95 -6.46 -6.94 -7.21
CA LYS A 95 -5.39 -6.78 -8.18
C LYS A 95 -4.03 -6.87 -7.48
N ALA A 96 -3.06 -7.49 -8.15
CA ALA A 96 -1.73 -7.69 -7.60
C ALA A 96 -0.87 -6.43 -7.74
N PHE A 97 -0.16 -6.04 -6.68
CA PHE A 97 0.70 -4.85 -6.66
C PHE A 97 2.04 -5.08 -7.37
N LEU A 98 2.61 -6.29 -7.22
CA LEU A 98 3.93 -6.61 -7.75
C LEU A 98 4.02 -6.55 -9.29
N PRO A 99 3.12 -7.17 -10.08
CA PRO A 99 3.14 -6.99 -11.53
C PRO A 99 2.63 -5.62 -11.96
N PHE A 100 1.86 -4.92 -11.12
CA PHE A 100 1.36 -3.58 -11.44
C PHE A 100 2.48 -2.54 -11.44
N ILE A 101 3.40 -2.59 -10.48
CA ILE A 101 4.45 -1.55 -10.39
C ILE A 101 5.39 -1.56 -11.60
N ASP A 102 5.64 -2.73 -12.21
CA ASP A 102 6.37 -2.83 -13.48
C ASP A 102 5.62 -2.11 -14.62
N LYS A 103 4.30 -2.30 -14.71
CA LYS A 103 3.46 -1.61 -15.70
C LYS A 103 3.44 -0.11 -15.48
N MET A 104 3.35 0.34 -14.23
CA MET A 104 3.40 1.77 -13.90
C MET A 104 4.73 2.39 -14.29
N LYS A 105 5.85 1.70 -14.04
CA LYS A 105 7.18 2.17 -14.46
C LYS A 105 7.28 2.31 -15.98
N GLU A 106 6.80 1.32 -16.73
CA GLU A 106 6.77 1.36 -18.20
C GLU A 106 5.86 2.49 -18.72
N TYR A 107 4.68 2.64 -18.11
CA TYR A 107 3.75 3.71 -18.44
C TYR A 107 4.37 5.09 -18.20
N ALA A 108 5.02 5.30 -17.06
CA ALA A 108 5.72 6.55 -16.75
C ALA A 108 6.86 6.83 -17.74
N LYS A 109 7.65 5.81 -18.12
CA LYS A 109 8.67 5.96 -19.17
C LYS A 109 8.08 6.43 -20.49
N ASN A 110 6.94 5.87 -20.89
CA ASN A 110 6.26 6.30 -22.12
C ASN A 110 5.80 7.76 -22.02
N LEU A 111 5.22 8.17 -20.89
CA LEU A 111 4.85 9.57 -20.63
C LEU A 111 6.06 10.51 -20.74
N MET A 112 7.22 10.13 -20.20
CA MET A 112 8.44 10.96 -20.26
C MET A 112 8.95 11.19 -21.69
N THR A 113 8.58 10.33 -22.65
CA THR A 113 8.91 10.53 -24.08
C THR A 113 7.93 11.45 -24.81
N ASP A 114 6.73 11.68 -24.24
CA ASP A 114 5.74 12.58 -24.83
C ASP A 114 6.03 14.04 -24.40
N PRO A 115 6.21 14.97 -25.36
CA PRO A 115 6.51 16.37 -25.05
C PRO A 115 5.42 17.09 -24.24
N ASN A 116 4.21 16.55 -24.19
CA ASN A 116 3.10 17.12 -23.41
C ASN A 116 3.11 16.70 -21.93
N TYR A 117 3.90 15.68 -21.57
CA TYR A 117 3.85 15.03 -20.24
C TYR A 117 5.15 15.16 -19.44
N HIS A 118 5.96 16.18 -19.71
CA HIS A 118 7.08 16.55 -18.85
C HIS A 118 6.65 16.91 -17.41
N HIS A 119 5.37 17.26 -17.22
CA HIS A 119 4.75 17.43 -15.92
C HIS A 119 3.46 16.62 -15.84
N VAL A 120 3.26 15.91 -14.74
CA VAL A 120 2.04 15.17 -14.43
C VAL A 120 1.40 15.81 -13.20
N GLY A 121 0.19 16.36 -13.37
CA GLY A 121 -0.49 17.12 -12.31
C GLY A 121 0.26 18.36 -11.83
N GLY A 122 1.09 18.96 -12.69
CA GLY A 122 1.93 20.11 -12.33
C GLY A 122 3.23 19.75 -11.59
N MET A 123 3.51 18.47 -11.37
CA MET A 123 4.77 17.99 -10.81
C MET A 123 5.67 17.47 -11.93
N PRO A 124 6.99 17.74 -11.90
CA PRO A 124 7.90 17.20 -12.91
C PRO A 124 7.96 15.67 -12.80
N LEU A 125 7.82 14.98 -13.93
CA LEU A 125 8.04 13.54 -14.00
C LEU A 125 9.51 13.29 -14.34
N THR A 126 10.29 12.81 -13.38
CA THR A 126 11.75 12.63 -13.46
C THR A 126 12.13 11.16 -13.27
N ASP A 127 13.42 10.86 -13.50
CA ASP A 127 13.96 9.52 -13.25
C ASP A 127 13.79 9.07 -11.78
N GLU A 128 13.69 10.00 -10.83
CA GLU A 128 13.41 9.69 -9.41
C GLU A 128 12.11 8.91 -9.22
N PHE A 129 11.08 9.16 -10.06
CA PHE A 129 9.84 8.38 -10.01
C PHE A 129 10.06 6.94 -10.51
N LEU A 130 10.96 6.75 -11.49
CA LEU A 130 11.31 5.42 -11.98
C LEU A 130 12.11 4.64 -10.94
N ASP A 131 13.00 5.31 -10.22
CA ASP A 131 13.75 4.74 -9.08
C ASP A 131 12.82 4.40 -7.93
N PHE A 132 11.81 5.24 -7.65
CA PHE A 132 10.74 4.92 -6.72
C PHE A 132 9.98 3.64 -7.11
N CYS A 133 9.68 3.44 -8.40
CA CYS A 133 9.02 2.21 -8.85
C CYS A 133 9.87 0.96 -8.57
N ASP A 134 11.19 1.04 -8.79
CA ASP A 134 12.12 -0.06 -8.48
C ASP A 134 12.20 -0.32 -6.98
N LEU A 135 12.37 0.73 -6.17
CA LEU A 135 12.41 0.59 -4.72
C LEU A 135 11.11 0.01 -4.18
N TYR A 136 9.96 0.48 -4.66
CA TYR A 136 8.68 -0.06 -4.24
C TYR A 136 8.53 -1.54 -4.63
N LYS A 137 8.99 -1.94 -5.83
CA LYS A 137 9.04 -3.35 -6.23
C LYS A 137 9.91 -4.19 -5.30
N GLU A 138 11.12 -3.72 -4.97
CA GLU A 138 11.99 -4.40 -4.02
C GLU A 138 11.32 -4.58 -2.66
N LYS A 139 10.65 -3.54 -2.16
CA LYS A 139 9.90 -3.58 -0.90
C LYS A 139 8.71 -4.55 -0.97
N LEU A 140 7.97 -4.58 -2.07
CA LEU A 140 6.89 -5.55 -2.28
C LEU A 140 7.40 -6.99 -2.19
N ILE A 141 8.58 -7.28 -2.77
CA ILE A 141 9.24 -8.59 -2.68
C ILE A 141 9.68 -8.88 -1.24
N GLN A 142 10.33 -7.94 -0.56
CA GLN A 142 10.78 -8.09 0.83
C GLN A 142 9.63 -8.42 1.79
N TYR A 143 8.46 -7.83 1.55
CA TYR A 143 7.24 -8.05 2.34
C TYR A 143 6.47 -9.33 1.95
N ASP A 144 6.94 -10.09 0.96
CA ASP A 144 6.24 -11.26 0.39
C ASP A 144 4.80 -10.89 -0.03
N CYS A 145 4.68 -9.79 -0.80
CA CYS A 145 3.44 -9.39 -1.46
C CYS A 145 3.24 -10.24 -2.71
N LYS A 146 2.05 -10.85 -2.85
CA LYS A 146 1.69 -11.80 -3.91
C LYS A 146 0.79 -11.19 -4.97
#